data_AF-A0A2P2LP94-F1
#
_entry.id   AF-A0A2P2LP94-F1
#
_cell.length_a   1.000
_cell.length_b   1.000
_cell.length_c   1.000
_cell.angle_alpha   90.00
_cell.angle_beta   90.00
_cell.angle_gamma   90.00
#
_symmetry.space_group_name_H-M   'P 1'
#
loop_
_entity.id
_entity.type
_entity.pdbx_description
1 polymer ?
#
loop_
_entity_poly.entity_id
_entity_poly.type
_entity_poly.pdbx_seq_one_letter_code
_entity_poly.pdbx_strand_id
1 'polypeptide(L)'
;MSFCSNTTAYFVQFGKVKRLRIARNKKTGKSKHYGFIQFEDSEVAEVVADCMHNYLLFEHLLQVHLIPPEHVHPKLWKGFNYRYKPVDQVQIERKELNKERTLEEHKKLVEKIVKRSQKRQKRIEAAGLDYDCPEIMGDVQPAPKKIKFAED
;
A
#
# COMPACT_ATOMS: atom_id res chain seq x y z
N MET A 1 3.36 -20.00 -3.89
CA MET A 1 4.64 -20.18 -4.61
C MET A 1 4.91 -18.96 -5.47
N SER A 2 6.10 -18.38 -5.33
CA SER A 2 6.47 -17.11 -5.95
C SER A 2 6.93 -17.31 -7.39
N PHE A 3 6.08 -16.98 -8.36
CA PHE A 3 6.36 -16.89 -9.81
C PHE A 3 7.63 -16.07 -10.17
N CYS A 4 8.22 -15.35 -9.22
CA CYS A 4 9.27 -14.37 -9.47
C CYS A 4 10.71 -14.86 -9.29
N SER A 5 10.99 -15.94 -8.56
CA SER A 5 12.38 -16.35 -8.33
C SER A 5 12.98 -17.08 -9.53
N ASN A 6 12.17 -17.83 -10.29
CA ASN A 6 12.68 -18.78 -11.28
C ASN A 6 12.52 -18.32 -12.73
N THR A 7 11.71 -17.28 -12.98
CA THR A 7 11.44 -16.77 -14.33
C THR A 7 12.69 -16.17 -14.97
N THR A 8 13.48 -15.38 -14.23
CA THR A 8 14.74 -14.83 -14.76
C THR A 8 15.71 -15.93 -15.17
N ALA A 9 15.90 -16.93 -14.30
CA ALA A 9 16.83 -18.03 -14.57
C ALA A 9 16.42 -18.85 -15.80
N TYR A 10 15.11 -19.07 -15.99
CA TYR A 10 14.58 -19.79 -17.13
C TYR A 10 14.78 -19.03 -18.44
N PHE A 11 14.44 -17.73 -18.50
CA PHE A 11 14.52 -16.99 -19.77
C PHE A 11 15.93 -16.65 -20.23
N VAL A 12 16.92 -16.70 -19.34
CA VAL A 12 18.35 -16.54 -19.69
C VAL A 12 18.84 -17.66 -20.60
N GLN A 13 18.22 -18.85 -20.58
CA GLN A 13 18.64 -19.96 -21.45
C GLN A 13 18.34 -19.71 -22.94
N PHE A 14 17.35 -18.87 -23.26
CA PHE A 14 17.00 -18.55 -24.64
C PHE A 14 17.86 -17.42 -25.21
N GLY A 15 18.45 -16.59 -24.34
CA GLY A 15 19.31 -15.50 -24.75
C GLY A 15 19.55 -14.48 -23.64
N LYS A 16 20.36 -13.47 -23.96
CA LYS A 16 20.74 -12.43 -23.00
C LYS A 16 19.56 -11.49 -22.72
N VAL A 17 19.09 -11.50 -21.47
CA VAL A 17 17.99 -10.66 -21.00
C VAL A 17 18.52 -9.29 -20.59
N LYS A 18 18.07 -8.24 -21.27
CA LYS A 18 18.44 -6.84 -20.96
C LYS A 18 17.67 -6.30 -19.77
N ARG A 19 16.36 -6.52 -19.73
CA ARG A 19 15.48 -6.10 -18.62
C ARG A 19 14.36 -7.10 -18.42
N LEU A 20 14.03 -7.40 -17.17
CA LEU A 20 12.87 -8.22 -16.82
C LEU A 20 12.12 -7.54 -15.69
N ARG A 21 10.80 -7.42 -15.86
CA ARG A 21 9.90 -6.81 -14.88
C ARG A 21 8.67 -7.68 -14.67
N ILE A 22 8.49 -8.19 -13.46
CA ILE A 22 7.23 -8.82 -13.05
C ILE A 22 6.34 -7.79 -12.37
N ALA A 23 5.09 -7.70 -12.82
CA ALA A 23 4.12 -6.83 -12.20
C ALA A 23 3.73 -7.38 -10.82
N ARG A 24 3.74 -6.49 -9.82
CA ARG A 24 3.42 -6.82 -8.43
C ARG A 24 2.38 -5.85 -7.87
N ASN A 25 1.63 -6.29 -6.87
CA ASN A 25 0.72 -5.45 -6.12
C ASN A 25 1.52 -4.49 -5.22
N LYS A 26 1.27 -3.19 -5.33
CA LYS A 26 1.94 -2.13 -4.57
C LYS A 26 1.59 -2.10 -3.07
N LYS A 27 0.62 -2.89 -2.61
CA LYS A 27 0.29 -3.01 -1.18
C LYS A 27 0.91 -4.27 -0.60
N THR A 28 0.67 -5.42 -1.23
CA THR A 28 1.04 -6.74 -0.68
C THR A 28 2.37 -7.29 -1.21
N GLY A 29 2.92 -6.73 -2.29
CA GLY A 29 4.14 -7.21 -2.95
C GLY A 29 3.99 -8.53 -3.72
N LYS A 30 2.81 -9.17 -3.66
CA LYS A 30 2.51 -10.39 -4.41
C LYS A 30 2.53 -10.11 -5.92
N SER A 31 2.92 -11.10 -6.72
CA SER A 31 2.86 -11.03 -8.18
C SER A 31 1.43 -10.84 -8.68
N LYS A 32 1.27 -10.11 -9.79
CA LYS A 32 0.01 -9.99 -10.54
C LYS A 32 -0.11 -11.01 -11.67
N HIS A 33 0.80 -11.99 -11.73
CA HIS A 33 0.83 -13.06 -12.73
C HIS A 33 1.04 -12.60 -14.18
N TYR A 34 1.66 -11.43 -14.37
CA TYR A 34 2.17 -11.00 -15.67
C TYR A 34 3.48 -10.23 -15.50
N GLY A 35 4.24 -10.13 -16.58
CA GLY A 35 5.50 -9.42 -16.62
C GLY A 35 5.91 -9.05 -18.04
N PHE A 36 7.00 -8.31 -18.14
CA PHE A 36 7.58 -7.85 -19.39
C PHE A 36 9.04 -8.25 -19.40
N ILE A 37 9.49 -8.78 -20.53
CA ILE A 37 10.87 -9.20 -20.75
C ILE A 37 11.37 -8.45 -21.97
N GLN A 38 12.56 -7.88 -21.87
CA GLN A 38 13.28 -7.26 -22.96
C GLN A 38 14.57 -8.05 -23.17
N PHE A 39 14.65 -8.73 -24.31
CA PHE A 39 15.87 -9.37 -24.78
C PHE A 39 16.80 -8.34 -25.43
N GLU A 40 18.07 -8.72 -25.61
CA GLU A 40 19.05 -7.95 -26.38
C GLU A 40 18.75 -8.02 -27.87
N ASP A 41 18.44 -9.21 -28.38
CA ASP A 41 18.15 -9.49 -29.79
C ASP A 41 16.63 -9.64 -30.02
N SER A 42 16.12 -9.06 -31.11
CA SER A 42 14.69 -9.14 -31.47
C SER A 42 14.29 -10.52 -31.96
N GLU A 43 15.17 -11.21 -32.69
CA GLU A 43 14.92 -12.56 -33.21
C GLU A 43 14.66 -13.56 -32.07
N VAL A 44 15.42 -13.45 -30.97
CA VAL A 44 15.21 -14.26 -29.77
C VAL A 44 13.83 -14.00 -29.15
N ALA A 45 13.39 -12.74 -29.16
CA ALA A 45 12.08 -12.38 -28.62
C ALA A 45 10.92 -12.96 -29.44
N GLU A 46 11.05 -13.02 -30.76
CA GLU A 46 10.08 -13.66 -31.66
C GLU A 46 10.00 -15.17 -31.41
N VAL A 47 11.15 -15.86 -31.40
CA VAL A 47 11.20 -17.30 -31.12
C VAL A 47 10.61 -17.64 -29.75
N VAL A 48 10.95 -16.85 -28.72
CA VAL A 48 10.39 -17.05 -27.37
C VAL A 48 8.88 -16.82 -27.34
N ALA A 49 8.37 -15.82 -28.08
CA ALA A 49 6.94 -15.58 -28.16
C ALA A 49 6.22 -16.79 -28.76
N ASP A 50 6.72 -17.34 -29.87
CA ASP A 50 6.09 -18.47 -30.54
C ASP A 50 6.22 -19.78 -29.74
N CYS A 51 7.39 -20.06 -29.16
CA CYS A 51 7.63 -21.29 -28.41
C CYS A 51 6.90 -21.33 -27.06
N MET A 52 6.72 -20.19 -26.40
CA MET A 52 6.14 -20.12 -25.05
C MET A 52 4.65 -19.75 -25.06
N HIS A 53 4.08 -19.36 -26.20
CA HIS A 53 2.66 -19.09 -26.31
C HIS A 53 1.85 -20.39 -26.10
N ASN A 54 0.90 -20.37 -25.16
CA ASN A 54 0.10 -21.50 -24.71
C ASN A 54 0.91 -22.65 -24.07
N TYR A 55 2.11 -22.37 -23.56
CA TYR A 55 2.87 -23.36 -22.79
C TYR A 55 2.24 -23.58 -21.41
N LEU A 56 2.00 -24.83 -21.03
CA LEU A 56 1.44 -25.19 -19.73
C LEU A 56 2.53 -25.17 -18.66
N LEU A 57 2.45 -24.20 -17.75
CA LEU A 57 3.39 -24.06 -16.63
C LEU A 57 2.63 -23.90 -15.31
N PHE A 58 2.87 -24.82 -14.37
CA PHE A 58 2.22 -24.85 -13.05
C PHE A 58 0.68 -24.74 -13.14
N GLU A 59 0.07 -25.58 -13.98
CA GLU A 59 -1.39 -25.61 -14.23
C GLU A 59 -1.97 -24.36 -14.91
N HIS A 60 -1.12 -23.41 -15.31
CA HIS A 60 -1.52 -22.21 -16.02
C HIS A 60 -0.93 -22.18 -17.44
N LEU A 61 -1.76 -21.86 -18.42
CA LEU A 61 -1.31 -21.59 -19.78
C LEU A 61 -0.66 -20.20 -19.82
N LEU A 62 0.58 -20.15 -20.28
CA LEU A 62 1.29 -18.90 -20.51
C LEU A 62 0.79 -18.24 -21.79
N GLN A 63 0.32 -17.00 -21.69
CA GLN A 63 0.06 -16.16 -22.85
C GLN A 63 1.25 -15.23 -23.04
N VAL A 64 2.01 -15.48 -24.10
CA VAL A 64 3.17 -14.68 -24.48
C VAL A 64 2.85 -13.98 -25.79
N HIS A 65 3.13 -12.68 -25.85
CA HIS A 65 2.93 -11.86 -27.04
C HIS A 65 4.11 -10.91 -27.20
N LEU A 66 4.51 -10.69 -28.45
CA LEU A 66 5.48 -9.67 -28.79
C LEU A 66 4.80 -8.29 -28.75
N ILE A 67 5.46 -7.33 -28.12
CA ILE A 67 4.94 -5.97 -27.98
C ILE A 67 5.76 -5.06 -28.89
N PRO A 68 5.14 -4.43 -29.91
CA PRO A 68 5.81 -3.44 -30.73
C PRO A 68 6.30 -2.28 -29.85
N PRO A 69 7.45 -1.66 -30.19
CA PRO A 69 8.04 -0.60 -29.38
C PRO A 69 7.11 0.61 -29.19
N GLU A 70 6.20 0.87 -30.13
CA GLU A 70 5.21 1.95 -30.07
C GLU A 70 4.19 1.78 -28.94
N HIS A 71 3.83 0.54 -28.61
CA HIS A 71 2.89 0.23 -27.53
C HIS A 71 3.57 0.13 -26.16
N VAL A 72 4.90 0.25 -26.10
CA VAL A 72 5.64 0.23 -24.83
C VAL A 72 5.50 1.58 -24.15
N HIS A 73 4.71 1.62 -23.08
CA HIS A 73 4.54 2.84 -22.29
C HIS A 73 5.91 3.36 -21.78
N PRO A 74 6.26 4.65 -21.94
CA PRO A 74 7.59 5.19 -21.60
C PRO A 74 8.02 4.95 -20.14
N LYS A 75 7.06 4.88 -19.22
CA LYS A 75 7.31 4.62 -17.79
C LYS A 75 7.37 3.12 -17.42
N LEU A 76 7.36 2.21 -18.39
CA LEU A 76 7.40 0.76 -18.13
C LEU A 76 8.64 0.35 -17.31
N TRP A 77 9.77 1.02 -17.51
CA TRP A 77 11.02 0.71 -16.81
C TRP A 77 11.35 1.70 -15.68
N LYS A 78 10.57 2.77 -15.50
CA LYS A 78 10.83 3.82 -14.51
C LYS A 78 10.44 3.35 -13.10
N GLY A 79 11.35 3.47 -12.13
CA GLY A 79 11.11 3.10 -10.73
C GLY A 79 10.98 1.60 -10.49
N PHE A 80 11.54 0.77 -11.37
CA PHE A 80 11.55 -0.67 -11.23
C PHE A 80 12.63 -1.09 -10.22
N ASN A 81 12.20 -1.61 -9.08
CA ASN A 81 13.09 -2.26 -8.10
C ASN A 81 12.90 -3.77 -8.19
N TYR A 82 13.98 -4.52 -8.47
CA TYR A 82 13.97 -5.99 -8.49
C TYR A 82 13.51 -6.57 -7.14
N ARG A 83 13.84 -5.88 -6.05
CA ARG A 83 13.40 -6.19 -4.69
C ARG A 83 12.32 -5.21 -4.25
N TYR A 84 11.06 -5.58 -4.44
CA TYR A 84 9.95 -4.83 -3.86
C TYR A 84 9.81 -5.19 -2.37
N LYS A 85 9.97 -4.19 -1.49
CA LYS A 85 9.65 -4.32 -0.07
C LYS A 85 8.24 -3.74 0.17
N PRO A 86 7.25 -4.55 0.58
CA PRO A 86 5.93 -4.03 0.91
C PRO A 86 6.02 -3.02 2.04
N VAL A 87 5.21 -1.98 1.95
CA VAL A 87 5.09 -0.97 3.01
C VAL A 87 4.24 -1.55 4.13
N ASP A 88 4.76 -1.60 5.34
CA ASP A 88 4.01 -2.01 6.52
C ASP A 88 3.09 -0.89 6.99
N GLN A 89 1.90 -0.83 6.39
CA GLN A 89 0.89 0.19 6.70
C GLN A 89 0.46 0.13 8.16
N VAL A 90 0.38 -1.06 8.75
CA VAL A 90 -0.03 -1.25 10.15
C VAL A 90 1.00 -0.62 11.08
N GLN A 91 2.29 -0.81 10.83
CA GLN A 91 3.34 -0.19 11.65
C GLN A 91 3.35 1.33 11.50
N ILE A 92 3.17 1.86 10.28
CA ILE A 92 3.12 3.31 10.04
C ILE A 92 1.91 3.91 10.77
N GLU A 93 0.73 3.32 10.61
CA GLU A 93 -0.49 3.79 11.24
C GLU A 93 -0.41 3.66 12.77
N ARG A 94 0.18 2.59 13.30
CA ARG A 94 0.47 2.46 14.73
C ARG A 94 1.37 3.60 15.23
N LYS A 95 2.42 3.96 14.48
CA LYS A 95 3.30 5.08 14.87
C LYS A 95 2.54 6.40 14.88
N GLU A 96 1.76 6.69 13.85
CA GLU A 96 0.94 7.91 13.75
C GLU A 96 -0.14 7.99 14.85
N LEU A 97 -0.90 6.92 15.07
CA LEU A 97 -1.94 6.88 16.09
C LEU A 97 -1.37 6.99 17.51
N ASN A 98 -0.23 6.32 17.76
CA ASN A 98 0.45 6.36 19.05
C ASN A 98 1.25 7.64 19.29
N LYS A 99 1.52 8.45 18.26
CA LYS A 99 2.23 9.73 18.38
C LYS A 99 1.52 10.61 19.40
N GLU A 100 2.29 11.16 20.35
CA GLU A 100 1.76 12.09 21.34
C GLU A 100 1.26 13.36 20.67
N ARG A 101 0.18 13.93 21.21
CA ARG A 101 -0.38 15.18 20.68
C ARG A 101 0.49 16.35 21.14
N THR A 102 0.71 17.29 20.24
CA THR A 102 1.28 18.58 20.60
C THR A 102 0.27 19.44 21.38
N LEU A 103 0.75 20.48 22.07
CA LEU A 103 -0.10 21.42 22.81
C LEU A 103 -1.17 22.07 21.92
N GLU A 104 -0.80 22.47 20.70
CA GLU A 104 -1.72 23.09 19.75
C GLU A 104 -2.79 22.12 19.27
N GLU A 105 -2.41 20.88 18.95
CA GLU A 105 -3.36 19.83 18.56
C GLU A 105 -4.31 19.48 19.71
N HIS A 106 -3.82 19.49 20.95
CA HIS A 106 -4.63 19.27 22.15
C HIS A 106 -5.64 20.40 22.37
N LYS A 107 -5.22 21.67 22.27
CA LYS A 107 -6.12 22.83 22.33
C LYS A 107 -7.23 22.76 21.28
N LYS A 108 -6.87 22.45 20.02
CA LYS A 108 -7.85 22.27 18.93
C LYS A 108 -8.83 21.12 19.19
N LEU A 109 -8.39 20.06 19.87
CA LEU A 109 -9.24 18.95 20.29
C LEU A 109 -10.22 19.37 21.37
N VAL A 110 -9.74 20.05 22.43
CA VAL A 110 -10.57 20.58 23.52
C VAL A 110 -11.62 21.54 22.98
N GLU A 111 -11.25 22.47 22.09
CA GLU A 111 -12.20 23.38 21.43
C GLU A 111 -13.31 22.64 20.67
N LYS A 112 -12.96 21.54 19.97
CA LYS A 112 -13.95 20.70 19.27
C LYS A 112 -14.88 19.98 20.25
N ILE A 113 -14.38 19.53 21.39
CA ILE A 113 -15.16 18.88 22.45
C ILE A 113 -16.16 19.87 23.03
N VAL A 114 -15.72 21.08 23.41
CA VAL A 114 -16.58 22.14 23.94
C VAL A 114 -17.67 22.52 22.94
N LYS A 115 -17.33 22.74 21.67
CA LYS A 115 -18.31 23.03 20.61
C LYS A 115 -19.34 21.92 20.43
N ARG A 116 -18.94 20.65 20.55
CA ARG A 116 -19.88 19.51 20.48
C ARG A 116 -20.77 19.44 21.72
N SER A 117 -20.23 19.74 22.91
CA SER A 117 -20.99 19.79 24.16
C SER A 117 -22.08 20.85 24.10
N GLN A 118 -21.75 22.07 23.69
CA GLN A 118 -22.71 23.17 23.52
C GLN A 118 -23.82 22.84 22.51
N LYS A 119 -23.47 22.20 21.39
CA LYS A 119 -24.48 21.73 20.42
C LYS A 119 -25.38 20.65 21.00
N ARG A 120 -24.83 19.75 21.84
CA ARG A 120 -25.60 18.71 22.51
C ARG A 120 -26.58 19.33 23.51
N GLN A 121 -26.12 20.26 24.35
CA GLN A 121 -26.96 20.99 25.31
C GLN A 121 -28.14 21.67 24.61
N LYS A 122 -27.90 22.45 23.54
CA LYS A 122 -28.97 23.09 22.76
C LYS A 122 -30.00 22.10 22.19
N ARG A 123 -29.58 20.89 21.81
CA ARG A 123 -30.48 19.85 21.31
C ARG A 123 -31.33 19.21 22.41
N ILE A 124 -30.79 19.08 23.61
CA ILE A 124 -31.48 18.55 24.79
C ILE A 124 -32.53 19.55 25.26
N GLU A 125 -32.16 20.83 25.34
CA GLU A 125 -33.05 21.94 25.67
C GLU A 125 -34.20 22.06 24.66
N ALA A 126 -33.90 22.00 23.35
CA ALA A 126 -34.92 22.00 22.31
C ALA A 126 -35.86 20.77 22.35
N ALA A 127 -35.41 19.65 22.93
CA ALA A 127 -36.22 18.46 23.13
C ALA A 127 -37.03 18.49 24.44
N GLY A 128 -36.88 19.56 25.25
CA GLY A 128 -37.59 19.72 26.52
C GLY A 128 -37.16 18.71 27.60
N LEU A 129 -35.95 18.17 27.49
CA LEU A 129 -35.42 17.18 28.42
C LEU A 129 -34.67 17.88 29.56
N ASP A 130 -35.05 17.58 30.80
CA ASP A 130 -34.35 18.02 32.00
C ASP A 130 -33.11 17.15 32.23
N TYR A 131 -32.01 17.51 31.57
CA TYR A 131 -30.73 16.83 31.71
C TYR A 131 -29.60 17.84 31.83
N ASP A 132 -29.01 17.89 33.02
CA ASP A 132 -27.81 18.67 33.28
C ASP A 132 -26.59 17.94 32.72
N CYS A 133 -26.01 18.49 31.65
CA CYS A 133 -24.90 17.89 30.94
C CYS A 133 -23.60 18.39 31.58
N PRO A 134 -22.84 17.54 32.30
CA PRO A 134 -21.70 17.98 33.10
C PRO A 134 -20.66 18.68 32.24
N GLU A 135 -20.08 19.75 32.79
CA GLU A 135 -19.07 20.55 32.10
C GLU A 135 -17.80 19.72 31.90
N ILE A 136 -17.41 19.54 30.64
CA ILE A 136 -16.16 18.86 30.32
C ILE A 136 -15.04 19.87 30.57
N MET A 137 -14.47 19.85 31.78
CA MET A 137 -13.23 20.56 32.09
C MET A 137 -12.12 19.98 31.23
N GLY A 138 -11.82 20.66 30.12
CA GLY A 138 -10.70 20.29 29.26
C GLY A 138 -9.40 20.75 29.91
N ASP A 139 -8.68 19.84 30.53
CA ASP A 139 -7.33 20.13 31.01
C ASP A 139 -6.49 20.71 29.87
N VAL A 140 -5.89 21.88 30.11
CA VAL A 140 -5.03 22.58 29.13
C VAL A 140 -3.75 21.77 28.85
N GLN A 141 -3.40 20.86 29.76
CA GLN A 141 -2.24 20.00 29.65
C GLN A 141 -2.52 18.77 28.77
N PRO A 142 -1.61 18.40 27.86
CA PRO A 142 -1.77 17.24 27.00
C PRO A 142 -1.59 15.98 27.85
N ALA A 143 -2.67 15.25 28.09
CA ALA A 143 -2.58 13.93 28.71
C ALA A 143 -1.97 12.90 27.73
N PRO A 144 -1.16 11.95 28.20
CA PRO A 144 -0.65 10.88 27.36
C PRO A 144 -1.81 10.06 26.79
N LYS A 145 -1.74 9.72 25.49
CA LYS A 145 -2.80 8.94 24.81
C LYS A 145 -2.99 7.54 25.39
N LYS A 146 -1.98 6.98 26.07
CA LYS A 146 -2.00 5.65 26.66
C LYS A 146 -1.93 5.74 28.17
N ILE A 147 -2.77 4.96 28.82
CA ILE A 147 -2.69 4.70 30.25
C ILE A 147 -1.50 3.75 30.45
N LYS A 148 -0.48 4.20 31.18
CA LYS A 148 0.61 3.34 31.65
C LYS A 148 0.19 2.81 33.02
N PHE A 149 -0.06 1.51 33.11
CA PHE A 149 -0.26 0.85 34.40
C PHE A 149 1.14 0.65 35.01
N ALA A 150 1.32 1.02 36.28
CA ALA A 150 2.52 0.65 37.01
C ALA A 150 2.49 -0.87 37.27
N GLU A 151 3.64 -1.53 37.17
CA GLU A 151 3.78 -2.93 37.58
C GLU A 151 3.89 -2.94 39.11
N ASP A 152 2.80 -3.31 39.79
CA ASP A 152 2.77 -3.65 41.22
C ASP A 152 3.10 -5.14 41.42
#